data_AF-A0A6S6W134-F1
#
_entry.id   AF-A0A6S6W134-F1
#
_cell.length_a   1.000
_cell.length_b   1.000
_cell.length_c   1.000
_cell.angle_alpha   90.00
_cell.angle_beta   90.00
_cell.angle_gamma   90.00
#
_symmetry.space_group_name_H-M   'P 1'
#
loop_
_entity.id
_entity.type
_entity.pdbx_description
1 polymer ?
#
loop_
_entity_poly.entity_id
_entity_poly.type
_entity_poly.pdbx_seq_one_letter_code
_entity_poly.pdbx_strand_id
1 'polypeptide(L)'
;MIRRGRTEGWLKQPVDALPTWATFHGVQFNGVKVGPLPGYEDRGSTVIASQALQAGNVDPLLVVPKELIISLRSIELIAKADHHLRELLDALGDFGRTTRGAVLTFLLFQTTICCPDTKDIGVLNPLTEYVKFLPDELLPTFWTEEELELLVGTTLKPAVGAKLNGLLREFENLRTATESIPWCAKYWWNQDSGMLTFDDWMHVDAMYRSRALEFPGIGDCMVPCIDMANHASGDATAALYETDRDGNALLLLRDGKNITQGGEITITYGDDKGACENIFSYGFLEETMTTAKVIFLDLDIPDDDPLRPAKMYVSTAAPGFRLFEQNGAIEWESDYVWLVVVNEEDGLDFKIRQTMDGKKEIQSFWKEWELDTVKLRGQLEEDAVWDVFQLRATVLLQNRVDAQIETLKGSAGTKREATMRDVAWTLAERLRSLELDMLERALSTLDSQKAKLLDSKVVIHYLGLDGEAEDDEEDFS
;
A
#
# COMPACT_ATOMS: atom_id res chain seq x y z
N MET A 1 0.46 -21.87 13.36
CA MET A 1 1.18 -21.62 14.63
C MET A 1 0.61 -20.45 15.44
N ILE A 2 0.55 -19.23 14.90
CA ILE A 2 0.14 -17.97 15.56
C ILE A 2 -1.23 -18.10 16.19
N ARG A 3 -2.25 -18.47 15.41
CA ARG A 3 -3.63 -18.62 15.90
C ARG A 3 -3.73 -19.58 17.10
N ARG A 4 -3.00 -20.70 17.05
CA ARG A 4 -2.90 -21.65 18.16
C ARG A 4 -2.25 -20.99 19.37
N GLY A 5 -1.14 -20.28 19.19
CA GLY A 5 -0.45 -19.60 20.28
C GLY A 5 -1.22 -18.46 20.93
N ARG A 6 -2.06 -17.76 20.18
CA ARG A 6 -3.02 -16.79 20.74
C ARG A 6 -4.08 -17.50 21.59
N THR A 7 -4.63 -18.61 21.09
CA THR A 7 -5.69 -19.38 21.76
C THR A 7 -5.19 -20.05 23.03
N GLU A 8 -3.99 -20.64 23.00
CA GLU A 8 -3.35 -21.29 24.15
C GLU A 8 -2.67 -20.30 25.11
N GLY A 9 -2.49 -19.04 24.69
CA GLY A 9 -2.01 -17.94 25.52
C GLY A 9 -0.50 -17.74 25.56
N TRP A 10 0.32 -18.61 24.98
CA TRP A 10 1.79 -18.46 25.00
C TRP A 10 2.31 -17.38 24.04
N LEU A 11 1.52 -16.99 23.03
CA LEU A 11 1.81 -15.87 22.13
C LEU A 11 0.94 -14.65 22.45
N LYS A 12 0.52 -14.42 23.69
CA LYS A 12 -0.32 -13.26 24.02
C LYS A 12 0.09 -12.64 25.33
N GLN A 13 0.22 -11.33 25.35
CA GLN A 13 0.39 -10.54 26.57
C GLN A 13 -0.69 -9.44 26.64
N PRO A 14 -1.19 -9.09 27.83
CA PRO A 14 -2.10 -7.97 27.97
C PRO A 14 -1.36 -6.65 27.69
N VAL A 15 -1.98 -5.74 26.94
CA VAL A 15 -1.36 -4.46 26.58
C VAL A 15 -0.97 -3.62 27.81
N ASP A 16 -1.69 -3.76 28.92
CA ASP A 16 -1.37 -3.06 30.18
C ASP A 16 0.01 -3.44 30.75
N ALA A 17 0.58 -4.58 30.34
CA ALA A 17 1.94 -4.98 30.71
C ALA A 17 3.03 -4.37 29.79
N LEU A 18 2.65 -3.82 28.62
CA LEU A 18 3.59 -3.25 27.65
C LEU A 18 4.42 -2.09 28.24
N PRO A 19 3.86 -1.12 29.00
CA PRO A 19 4.68 -0.05 29.60
C PRO A 19 5.75 -0.57 30.57
N THR A 20 5.45 -1.67 31.28
CA THR A 20 6.40 -2.30 32.21
C THR A 20 7.54 -2.96 31.44
N TRP A 21 7.23 -3.74 30.41
CA TRP A 21 8.22 -4.32 29.50
C TRP A 21 9.08 -3.23 28.84
N ALA A 22 8.45 -2.19 28.31
CA ALA A 22 9.11 -1.11 27.59
C ALA A 22 10.09 -0.35 28.51
N THR A 23 9.65 0.02 29.72
CA THR A 23 10.51 0.71 30.71
C THR A 23 11.69 -0.17 31.12
N PHE A 24 11.47 -1.48 31.34
CA PHE A 24 12.55 -2.42 31.66
C PHE A 24 13.61 -2.51 30.56
N HIS A 25 13.21 -2.37 29.30
CA HIS A 25 14.10 -2.36 28.14
C HIS A 25 14.59 -0.97 27.72
N GLY A 26 14.39 0.05 28.56
CA GLY A 26 14.97 1.38 28.37
C GLY A 26 14.13 2.35 27.55
N VAL A 27 12.87 2.02 27.22
CA VAL A 27 11.93 2.99 26.65
C VAL A 27 11.55 4.02 27.71
N GLN A 28 11.63 5.30 27.36
CA GLN A 28 11.24 6.39 28.25
C GLN A 28 9.85 6.91 27.89
N PHE A 29 9.00 7.11 28.89
CA PHE A 29 7.65 7.67 28.76
C PHE A 29 7.59 9.01 29.49
N ASN A 30 7.37 10.09 28.75
CA ASN A 30 7.30 11.44 29.30
C ASN A 30 5.88 12.01 29.17
N GLY A 31 5.11 11.89 30.25
CA GLY A 31 3.73 12.41 30.29
C GLY A 31 2.74 11.64 29.40
N VAL A 32 3.10 10.44 28.96
CA VAL A 32 2.25 9.54 28.15
C VAL A 32 2.29 8.11 28.68
N LYS A 33 1.35 7.27 28.22
CA LYS A 33 1.29 5.82 28.43
C LYS A 33 0.71 5.14 27.19
N VAL A 34 0.91 3.84 27.05
CA VAL A 34 0.20 3.02 26.05
C VAL A 34 -0.91 2.23 26.73
N GLY A 35 -2.08 2.14 26.10
CA GLY A 35 -3.19 1.34 26.57
C GLY A 35 -4.47 1.62 25.78
N PRO A 36 -5.61 1.02 26.18
CA PRO A 36 -6.89 1.28 25.54
C PRO A 36 -7.36 2.71 25.82
N LEU A 37 -7.90 3.37 24.80
CA LEU A 37 -8.45 4.73 24.93
C LEU A 37 -9.75 4.67 25.75
N PRO A 38 -9.87 5.39 26.88
CA PRO A 38 -11.07 5.32 27.72
C PRO A 38 -12.34 5.71 26.95
N GLY A 39 -13.34 4.82 26.95
CA GLY A 39 -14.60 5.00 26.21
C GLY A 39 -14.55 4.62 24.72
N TYR A 40 -13.39 4.16 24.23
CA TYR A 40 -13.16 3.69 22.87
C TYR A 40 -12.29 2.43 22.88
N GLU A 41 -12.51 1.56 23.86
CA GLU A 41 -11.72 0.33 24.05
C GLU A 41 -11.83 -0.63 22.86
N ASP A 42 -12.87 -0.50 22.04
CA ASP A 42 -13.09 -1.21 20.78
C ASP A 42 -12.13 -0.79 19.67
N ARG A 43 -11.53 0.41 19.75
CA ARG A 43 -10.55 0.94 18.78
C ARG A 43 -9.13 0.43 19.00
N GLY A 44 -8.94 -0.50 19.94
CA GLY A 44 -7.64 -1.05 20.28
C GLY A 44 -6.86 -0.16 21.24
N SER A 45 -5.53 -0.27 21.18
CA SER A 45 -4.62 0.45 22.08
C SER A 45 -3.92 1.58 21.36
N THR A 46 -3.69 2.67 22.08
CA THR A 46 -3.09 3.89 21.55
C THR A 46 -2.12 4.52 22.55
N VAL A 47 -1.45 5.59 22.15
CA VAL A 47 -0.64 6.43 23.03
C VAL A 47 -1.55 7.50 23.65
N ILE A 48 -1.56 7.60 24.97
CA ILE A 48 -2.49 8.43 25.74
C ILE A 48 -1.71 9.36 26.66
N ALA A 49 -2.08 10.63 26.67
CA ALA A 49 -1.54 11.63 27.59
C ALA A 49 -1.87 11.25 29.04
N SER A 50 -0.86 11.04 29.88
CA SER A 50 -1.04 10.75 31.31
C SER A 50 -1.20 12.03 32.15
N GLN A 51 -0.88 13.18 31.57
CA GLN A 51 -1.03 14.53 32.11
C GLN A 51 -1.37 15.52 30.98
N ALA A 52 -1.63 16.78 31.29
CA ALA A 52 -1.77 17.80 30.26
C ALA A 52 -0.41 18.09 29.60
N LEU A 53 -0.40 18.13 28.27
CA LEU A 53 0.80 18.32 27.45
C LEU A 53 0.64 19.59 26.61
N GLN A 54 1.70 20.40 26.55
CA GLN A 54 1.75 21.65 25.79
C GLN A 54 3.03 21.69 24.96
N ALA A 55 2.88 21.92 23.65
CA ALA A 55 4.01 21.99 22.74
C ALA A 55 5.07 23.02 23.17
N GLY A 56 6.34 22.70 22.95
CA GLY A 56 7.49 23.54 23.33
C GLY A 56 7.89 23.49 24.80
N ASN A 57 7.09 22.85 25.67
CA ASN A 57 7.36 22.74 27.10
C ASN A 57 7.52 21.29 27.59
N VAL A 58 7.59 20.31 26.68
CA VAL A 58 7.68 18.89 27.01
C VAL A 58 8.85 18.27 26.26
N ASP A 59 9.63 17.47 26.97
CA ASP A 59 10.62 16.56 26.39
C ASP A 59 9.95 15.57 25.41
N PRO A 60 10.71 14.82 24.59
CA PRO A 60 10.14 13.79 23.72
C PRO A 60 9.19 12.88 24.49
N LEU A 61 7.95 12.73 24.01
CA LEU A 61 6.89 11.96 24.67
C LEU A 61 7.30 10.50 24.85
N LEU A 62 7.95 9.93 23.84
CA LEU A 62 8.58 8.61 23.88
C LEU A 62 10.01 8.70 23.38
N VAL A 63 10.90 7.94 24.02
CA VAL A 63 12.25 7.64 23.50
C VAL A 63 12.41 6.13 23.47
N VAL A 64 12.55 5.57 22.27
CA VAL A 64 12.69 4.13 22.04
C VAL A 64 14.14 3.83 21.63
N PRO A 65 14.90 3.04 22.42
CA PRO A 65 16.27 2.66 22.08
C PRO A 65 16.36 2.02 20.70
N LYS A 66 17.40 2.37 19.94
CA LYS A 66 17.62 1.84 18.58
C LYS A 66 17.66 0.31 18.50
N GLU A 67 18.06 -0.35 19.58
CA GLU A 67 18.13 -1.80 19.68
C GLU A 67 16.75 -2.48 19.69
N LEU A 68 15.69 -1.72 20.00
CA LEU A 68 14.30 -2.19 19.97
C LEU A 68 13.59 -1.89 18.64
N ILE A 69 14.18 -1.06 17.78
CA ILE A 69 13.59 -0.73 16.48
C ILE A 69 13.73 -1.94 15.56
N ILE A 70 12.62 -2.42 14.99
CA ILE A 70 12.61 -3.56 14.06
C ILE A 70 12.82 -3.00 12.65
N SER A 71 14.08 -2.98 12.22
CA SER A 71 14.53 -2.49 10.92
C SER A 71 15.45 -3.52 10.27
N LEU A 72 15.70 -3.41 8.96
CA LEU A 72 16.65 -4.28 8.27
C LEU A 72 18.01 -4.33 9.01
N ARG A 73 18.53 -3.17 9.39
CA ARG A 73 19.83 -3.04 10.06
C ARG A 73 19.88 -3.72 11.43
N SER A 74 18.82 -3.58 12.24
CA SER A 74 18.79 -4.21 13.57
C SER A 74 18.63 -5.72 13.45
N ILE A 75 17.83 -6.20 12.50
CA ILE A 75 17.67 -7.63 12.21
C ILE A 75 18.99 -8.25 11.76
N GLU A 76 19.73 -7.59 10.87
CA GLU A 76 21.08 -8.01 10.46
C GLU A 76 22.04 -8.09 11.65
N LEU A 77 21.93 -7.17 12.62
CA LEU A 77 22.75 -7.21 13.83
C LEU A 77 22.37 -8.40 14.72
N ILE A 78 21.08 -8.67 14.91
CA ILE A 78 20.60 -9.82 15.68
C ILE A 78 21.02 -11.14 15.01
N ALA A 79 20.94 -11.22 13.67
CA ALA A 79 21.36 -12.39 12.90
C ALA A 79 22.86 -12.72 13.05
N LYS A 80 23.70 -11.75 13.42
CA LYS A 80 25.12 -12.03 13.73
C LYS A 80 25.27 -12.85 15.03
N ALA A 81 24.35 -12.71 15.97
CA ALA A 81 24.33 -13.42 17.24
C ALA A 81 23.46 -14.69 17.20
N ASP A 82 22.45 -14.72 16.32
CA ASP A 82 21.53 -15.86 16.16
C ASP A 82 21.73 -16.55 14.80
N HIS A 83 22.39 -17.71 14.84
CA HIS A 83 22.69 -18.48 13.64
C HIS A 83 21.45 -19.01 12.92
N HIS A 84 20.36 -19.30 13.64
CA HIS A 84 19.12 -19.81 13.03
C HIS A 84 18.42 -18.70 12.26
N LEU A 85 18.38 -17.48 12.80
CA LEU A 85 17.87 -16.31 12.07
C LEU A 85 18.68 -16.04 10.82
N ARG A 86 20.02 -16.09 10.92
CA ARG A 86 20.89 -15.91 9.76
C ARG A 86 20.63 -16.97 8.68
N GLU A 87 20.48 -18.23 9.07
CA GLU A 87 20.21 -19.33 8.16
C GLU A 87 18.91 -19.11 7.36
N LEU A 88 17.85 -18.59 8.00
CA LEU A 88 16.60 -18.22 7.31
C LEU A 88 16.80 -17.09 6.30
N LEU A 89 17.46 -16.01 6.72
CA LEU A 89 17.66 -14.83 5.87
C LEU A 89 18.54 -15.17 4.65
N ASP A 90 19.60 -15.95 4.87
CA ASP A 90 20.49 -16.41 3.80
C ASP A 90 19.76 -17.33 2.81
N ALA A 91 18.91 -18.25 3.31
CA ALA A 91 18.14 -19.16 2.46
C ALA A 91 17.13 -18.42 1.57
N LEU A 92 16.57 -17.31 2.04
CA LEU A 92 15.62 -16.48 1.29
C LEU A 92 16.26 -15.59 0.22
N GLY A 93 17.59 -15.55 0.13
CA GLY A 93 18.33 -14.81 -0.90
C GLY A 93 17.97 -13.32 -0.93
N ASP A 94 17.63 -12.81 -2.11
CA ASP A 94 17.34 -11.38 -2.31
C ASP A 94 16.13 -10.92 -1.49
N PHE A 95 15.10 -11.77 -1.34
CA PHE A 95 13.93 -11.41 -0.54
C PHE A 95 14.30 -11.18 0.93
N GLY A 96 15.15 -12.06 1.50
CA GLY A 96 15.65 -11.93 2.88
C GLY A 96 16.52 -10.68 3.12
N ARG A 97 16.99 -10.03 2.05
CA ARG A 97 17.78 -8.77 2.11
C ARG A 97 16.93 -7.51 1.94
N THR A 98 15.66 -7.65 1.57
CA THR A 98 14.71 -6.53 1.59
C THR A 98 14.26 -6.27 3.02
N THR A 99 13.96 -5.01 3.37
CA THR A 99 13.43 -4.67 4.69
C THR A 99 12.17 -5.47 5.02
N ARG A 100 11.21 -5.52 4.08
CA ARG A 100 9.99 -6.31 4.23
C ARG A 100 10.29 -7.78 4.49
N GLY A 101 11.07 -8.43 3.63
CA GLY A 101 11.36 -9.86 3.77
C GLY A 101 12.10 -10.18 5.07
N ALA A 102 13.06 -9.34 5.47
CA ALA A 102 13.75 -9.48 6.73
C ALA A 102 12.80 -9.35 7.94
N VAL A 103 11.92 -8.34 7.95
CA VAL A 103 10.99 -8.10 9.07
C VAL A 103 9.96 -9.22 9.17
N LEU A 104 9.34 -9.66 8.07
CA LEU A 104 8.36 -10.75 8.11
C LEU A 104 8.98 -12.05 8.62
N THR A 105 10.16 -12.41 8.09
CA THR A 105 10.91 -13.58 8.56
C THR A 105 11.30 -13.45 10.03
N PHE A 106 11.72 -12.25 10.46
CA PHE A 106 12.06 -11.99 11.85
C PHE A 106 10.85 -12.15 12.79
N LEU A 107 9.70 -11.57 12.47
CA LEU A 107 8.46 -11.71 13.27
C LEU A 107 8.01 -13.16 13.36
N LEU A 108 8.07 -13.89 12.24
CA LEU A 108 7.75 -15.32 12.20
C LEU A 108 8.71 -16.14 13.07
N PHE A 109 9.99 -15.80 13.02
CA PHE A 109 11.03 -16.45 13.81
C PHE A 109 10.89 -16.16 15.30
N GLN A 110 10.64 -14.90 15.71
CA GLN A 110 10.34 -14.56 17.11
C GLN A 110 9.11 -15.32 17.63
N THR A 111 8.09 -15.46 16.80
CA THR A 111 6.90 -16.27 17.11
C THR A 111 7.26 -17.74 17.29
N THR A 112 8.14 -18.29 16.44
CA THR A 112 8.62 -19.67 16.53
C THR A 112 9.37 -19.91 17.84
N ILE A 113 10.22 -18.97 18.27
CA ILE A 113 10.93 -19.04 19.55
C ILE A 113 9.94 -19.06 20.73
N CYS A 114 8.81 -18.34 20.64
CA CYS A 114 7.78 -18.33 21.68
C CYS A 114 7.03 -19.67 21.80
N CYS A 115 7.06 -20.52 20.78
CA CYS A 115 6.30 -21.75 20.75
C CYS A 115 6.89 -22.80 21.71
N PRO A 116 6.14 -23.29 22.71
CA PRO A 116 6.64 -24.26 23.70
C PRO A 116 7.14 -25.59 23.11
N ASP A 117 6.63 -25.95 21.92
CA ASP A 117 6.99 -27.19 21.22
C ASP A 117 8.34 -27.06 20.48
N THR A 118 8.84 -25.84 20.31
CA THR A 118 10.13 -25.57 19.65
C THR A 118 11.23 -25.48 20.69
N LYS A 119 12.16 -26.44 20.67
CA LYS A 119 13.28 -26.50 21.61
C LYS A 119 14.60 -26.17 20.93
N ASP A 120 15.44 -25.43 21.64
CA ASP A 120 16.82 -25.07 21.28
C ASP A 120 16.95 -24.27 19.97
N ILE A 121 15.89 -23.55 19.58
CA ILE A 121 15.87 -22.69 18.40
C ILE A 121 15.88 -21.22 18.81
N GLY A 122 16.76 -20.47 18.16
CA GLY A 122 16.94 -19.04 18.32
C GLY A 122 17.52 -18.59 19.66
N VAL A 123 17.76 -17.27 19.74
CA VAL A 123 18.28 -16.57 20.92
C VAL A 123 17.23 -15.59 21.40
N LEU A 124 16.81 -15.75 22.66
CA LEU A 124 15.86 -14.85 23.31
C LEU A 124 16.42 -13.42 23.33
N ASN A 125 15.57 -12.48 22.95
CA ASN A 125 15.86 -11.06 22.98
C ASN A 125 14.59 -10.30 23.37
N PRO A 126 14.66 -8.98 23.68
CA PRO A 126 13.49 -8.21 24.09
C PRO A 126 12.30 -8.32 23.12
N LEU A 127 12.57 -8.42 21.81
CA LEU A 127 11.55 -8.48 20.76
C LEU A 127 10.83 -9.82 20.70
N THR A 128 11.39 -10.87 21.31
CA THR A 128 10.68 -12.15 21.52
C THR A 128 9.45 -11.97 22.41
N GLU A 129 9.50 -11.10 23.41
CA GLU A 129 8.29 -10.74 24.19
C GLU A 129 7.43 -9.72 23.46
N TYR A 130 8.05 -8.79 22.72
CA TYR A 130 7.31 -7.74 22.00
C TYR A 130 6.22 -8.28 21.07
N VAL A 131 6.52 -9.35 20.31
CA VAL A 131 5.56 -9.95 19.38
C VAL A 131 4.27 -10.44 20.04
N LYS A 132 4.29 -10.70 21.35
CA LYS A 132 3.10 -11.12 22.11
C LYS A 132 2.13 -9.97 22.40
N PHE A 133 2.60 -8.72 22.33
CA PHE A 133 1.77 -7.51 22.47
C PHE A 133 1.15 -7.05 21.15
N LEU A 134 1.65 -7.51 20.00
CA LEU A 134 1.06 -7.18 18.70
C LEU A 134 -0.36 -7.76 18.63
N PRO A 135 -1.36 -7.02 18.12
CA PRO A 135 -2.72 -7.53 17.97
C PRO A 135 -2.87 -8.45 16.75
N ASP A 136 -4.01 -9.12 16.66
CA ASP A 136 -4.40 -9.88 15.47
C ASP A 136 -5.17 -8.94 14.52
N GLU A 137 -4.44 -8.30 13.61
CA GLU A 137 -4.98 -7.32 12.66
C GLU A 137 -5.90 -8.00 11.64
N LEU A 138 -7.21 -7.74 11.73
CA LEU A 138 -8.23 -8.34 10.85
C LEU A 138 -8.38 -7.56 9.54
N LEU A 139 -7.25 -7.40 8.85
CA LEU A 139 -7.17 -6.72 7.54
C LEU A 139 -8.00 -7.46 6.47
N PRO A 140 -8.31 -6.84 5.33
CA PRO A 140 -9.10 -7.46 4.25
C PRO A 140 -8.59 -8.82 3.76
N THR A 141 -7.31 -9.11 3.93
CA THR A 141 -6.74 -10.45 3.64
C THR A 141 -7.32 -11.56 4.51
N PHE A 142 -7.90 -11.24 5.67
CA PHE A 142 -8.58 -12.17 6.59
C PHE A 142 -10.11 -12.11 6.48
N TRP A 143 -10.63 -11.45 5.46
CA TRP A 143 -12.06 -11.46 5.20
C TRP A 143 -12.49 -12.81 4.63
N THR A 144 -13.69 -13.26 5.00
CA THR A 144 -14.26 -14.48 4.43
C THR A 144 -14.59 -14.27 2.96
N GLU A 145 -14.85 -15.35 2.22
CA GLU A 145 -15.23 -15.25 0.82
C GLU A 145 -16.49 -14.38 0.65
N GLU A 146 -17.47 -14.54 1.54
CA GLU A 146 -18.70 -13.74 1.54
C GLU A 146 -18.42 -12.26 1.81
N GLU A 147 -17.53 -11.94 2.75
CA GLU A 147 -17.13 -10.56 3.04
C GLU A 147 -16.35 -9.94 1.87
N LEU A 148 -15.52 -10.71 1.18
CA LEU A 148 -14.83 -10.25 -0.02
C LEU A 148 -15.78 -9.97 -1.18
N GLU A 149 -16.95 -10.60 -1.25
CA GLU A 149 -17.98 -10.27 -2.24
C GLU A 149 -18.61 -8.88 -2.02
N LEU A 150 -18.52 -8.35 -0.80
CA LEU A 150 -18.93 -6.96 -0.52
C LEU A 150 -18.04 -5.93 -1.23
N LEU A 151 -16.84 -6.33 -1.66
CA LEU A 151 -15.89 -5.45 -2.33
C LEU A 151 -16.06 -5.44 -3.86
N VAL A 152 -16.97 -6.22 -4.43
CA VAL A 152 -17.17 -6.26 -5.89
C VAL A 152 -17.46 -4.85 -6.42
N GLY A 153 -16.69 -4.46 -7.44
CA GLY A 153 -16.73 -3.13 -8.04
C GLY A 153 -15.92 -2.07 -7.31
N THR A 154 -15.38 -2.32 -6.11
CA THR A 154 -14.46 -1.38 -5.45
C THR A 154 -13.02 -1.59 -5.92
N THR A 155 -12.17 -0.59 -5.76
CA THR A 155 -10.73 -0.73 -6.06
C THR A 155 -10.00 -1.69 -5.10
N LEU A 156 -10.61 -1.97 -3.94
CA LEU A 156 -10.04 -2.83 -2.92
C LEU A 156 -10.10 -4.32 -3.30
N LYS A 157 -11.13 -4.79 -4.03
CA LYS A 157 -11.25 -6.20 -4.43
C LYS A 157 -10.04 -6.71 -5.22
N PRO A 158 -9.60 -6.06 -6.33
CA PRO A 158 -8.42 -6.51 -7.05
C PRO A 158 -7.14 -6.37 -6.21
N ALA A 159 -7.02 -5.31 -5.39
CA ALA A 159 -5.87 -5.11 -4.52
C ALA A 159 -5.69 -6.24 -3.50
N VAL A 160 -6.78 -6.69 -2.86
CA VAL A 160 -6.77 -7.81 -1.92
C VAL A 160 -6.46 -9.13 -2.62
N GLY A 161 -7.04 -9.38 -3.79
CA GLY A 161 -6.73 -10.57 -4.60
C GLY A 161 -5.27 -10.64 -5.00
N ALA A 162 -4.70 -9.53 -5.49
CA ALA A 162 -3.29 -9.44 -5.83
C ALA A 162 -2.39 -9.64 -4.60
N LYS A 163 -2.78 -9.10 -3.45
CA LYS A 163 -2.07 -9.27 -2.18
C LYS A 163 -2.05 -10.72 -1.72
N LEU A 164 -3.19 -11.42 -1.73
CA LEU A 164 -3.27 -12.82 -1.35
C LEU A 164 -2.41 -13.71 -2.25
N ASN A 165 -2.46 -13.48 -3.56
CA ASN A 165 -1.59 -14.17 -4.52
C ASN A 165 -0.10 -13.86 -4.29
N GLY A 166 0.23 -12.60 -3.98
CA GLY A 166 1.59 -12.20 -3.59
C GLY A 166 2.08 -12.94 -2.34
N LEU A 167 1.29 -12.91 -1.28
CA LEU A 167 1.59 -13.60 -0.02
C LEU A 167 1.75 -15.10 -0.22
N LEU A 168 0.91 -15.73 -1.04
CA LEU A 168 1.01 -17.17 -1.30
C LEU A 168 2.32 -17.51 -2.00
N ARG A 169 2.74 -16.70 -2.99
CA ARG A 169 4.05 -16.86 -3.65
C ARG A 169 5.21 -16.65 -2.67
N GLU A 170 5.12 -15.64 -1.80
CA GLU A 170 6.11 -15.40 -0.74
C GLU A 170 6.21 -16.61 0.21
N PHE A 171 5.07 -17.17 0.63
CA PHE A 171 5.01 -18.34 1.50
C PHE A 171 5.58 -19.61 0.84
N GLU A 172 5.25 -19.87 -0.42
CA GLU A 172 5.83 -21.01 -1.16
C GLU A 172 7.34 -20.84 -1.38
N ASN A 173 7.81 -19.61 -1.59
CA ASN A 173 9.24 -19.30 -1.62
C ASN A 173 9.91 -19.58 -0.26
N LEU A 174 9.30 -19.14 0.85
CA LEU A 174 9.77 -19.44 2.21
C LEU A 174 9.86 -20.95 2.44
N ARG A 175 8.81 -21.71 2.08
CA ARG A 175 8.78 -23.16 2.22
C ARG A 175 9.90 -23.81 1.43
N THR A 176 10.00 -23.51 0.14
CA THR A 176 11.01 -24.09 -0.76
C THR A 176 12.43 -23.74 -0.33
N ALA A 177 12.67 -22.51 0.13
CA ALA A 177 13.98 -22.07 0.59
C ALA A 177 14.39 -22.75 1.92
N THR A 178 13.44 -23.05 2.80
CA THR A 178 13.74 -23.48 4.18
C THR A 178 13.46 -24.95 4.46
N GLU A 179 12.82 -25.70 3.55
CA GLU A 179 12.49 -27.13 3.76
C GLU A 179 13.73 -28.02 3.96
N SER A 180 14.89 -27.60 3.46
CA SER A 180 16.16 -28.32 3.64
C SER A 180 16.88 -27.98 4.95
N ILE A 181 16.46 -26.92 5.65
CA ILE A 181 17.04 -26.52 6.93
C ILE A 181 16.55 -27.51 8.02
N PRO A 182 17.43 -28.20 8.76
CA PRO A 182 17.03 -29.31 9.62
C PRO A 182 15.96 -28.97 10.66
N TRP A 183 16.05 -27.80 11.29
CA TRP A 183 15.08 -27.40 12.31
C TRP A 183 13.75 -26.94 11.69
N CYS A 184 13.77 -26.27 10.53
CA CYS A 184 12.56 -25.94 9.78
C CYS A 184 11.85 -27.20 9.31
N ALA A 185 12.59 -28.17 8.75
CA ALA A 185 12.05 -29.46 8.34
C ALA A 185 11.36 -30.19 9.51
N LYS A 186 11.92 -30.11 10.71
CA LYS A 186 11.38 -30.72 11.92
C LYS A 186 10.13 -30.01 12.44
N TYR A 187 10.18 -28.68 12.57
CA TYR A 187 9.15 -27.92 13.29
C TYR A 187 8.12 -27.27 12.38
N TRP A 188 8.53 -26.74 11.23
CA TRP A 188 7.65 -26.02 10.31
C TRP A 188 7.01 -26.95 9.28
N TRP A 189 7.80 -27.85 8.69
CA TRP A 189 7.44 -28.54 7.44
C TRP A 189 7.22 -30.05 7.60
N ASN A 190 7.30 -30.58 8.81
CA ASN A 190 7.06 -31.99 9.05
C ASN A 190 5.62 -32.37 8.64
N GLN A 191 5.45 -33.49 7.93
CA GLN A 191 4.14 -33.87 7.38
C GLN A 191 3.06 -34.10 8.46
N ASP A 192 3.45 -34.62 9.62
CA ASP A 192 2.52 -34.98 10.69
C ASP A 192 2.44 -33.91 11.79
N SER A 193 3.53 -33.15 11.99
CA SER A 193 3.70 -32.24 13.13
C SER A 193 4.13 -30.82 12.77
N GLY A 194 4.25 -30.52 11.48
CA GLY A 194 4.59 -29.18 10.98
C GLY A 194 3.55 -28.16 11.39
N MET A 195 3.99 -27.08 12.04
CA MET A 195 3.08 -26.10 12.64
C MET A 195 2.87 -24.84 11.81
N LEU A 196 3.69 -24.62 10.79
CA LEU A 196 3.70 -23.39 10.00
C LEU A 196 2.73 -23.48 8.83
N THR A 197 1.82 -22.51 8.71
CA THR A 197 0.81 -22.45 7.65
C THR A 197 0.81 -21.09 6.95
N PHE A 198 0.11 -21.02 5.82
CA PHE A 198 -0.10 -19.76 5.10
C PHE A 198 -0.76 -18.68 5.97
N ASP A 199 -1.68 -19.09 6.87
CA ASP A 199 -2.32 -18.20 7.86
C ASP A 199 -1.29 -17.49 8.75
N ASP A 200 -0.20 -18.17 9.12
CA ASP A 200 0.86 -17.55 9.91
C ASP A 200 1.62 -16.48 9.13
N TRP A 201 1.86 -16.72 7.83
CA TRP A 201 2.50 -15.74 6.95
C TRP A 201 1.62 -14.49 6.75
N MET A 202 0.31 -14.70 6.59
CA MET A 202 -0.66 -13.61 6.54
C MET A 202 -0.66 -12.78 7.83
N HIS A 203 -0.53 -13.43 9.00
CA HIS A 203 -0.51 -12.73 10.28
C HIS A 203 0.74 -11.85 10.43
N VAL A 204 1.93 -12.34 10.10
CA VAL A 204 3.15 -11.50 10.17
C VAL A 204 3.12 -10.37 9.15
N ASP A 205 2.54 -10.60 7.96
CA ASP A 205 2.29 -9.51 7.00
C ASP A 205 1.40 -8.42 7.60
N ALA A 206 0.28 -8.81 8.20
CA ALA A 206 -0.68 -7.87 8.75
C ALA A 206 -0.11 -7.10 9.95
N MET A 207 0.66 -7.76 10.81
CA MET A 207 1.41 -7.13 11.91
C MET A 207 2.39 -6.08 11.39
N TYR A 208 3.15 -6.38 10.33
CA TYR A 208 4.10 -5.44 9.75
C TYR A 208 3.39 -4.30 9.02
N ARG A 209 2.46 -4.62 8.13
CA ARG A 209 1.83 -3.64 7.21
C ARG A 209 0.98 -2.59 7.92
N SER A 210 0.34 -2.95 9.03
CA SER A 210 -0.43 -2.02 9.85
C SER A 210 0.42 -1.10 10.73
N ARG A 211 1.72 -1.39 10.89
CA ARG A 211 2.59 -0.77 11.92
C ARG A 211 3.91 -0.23 11.40
N ALA A 212 4.31 -0.64 10.19
CA ALA A 212 5.51 -0.15 9.56
C ALA A 212 5.37 1.33 9.25
N LEU A 213 6.38 2.10 9.65
CA LEU A 213 6.51 3.52 9.37
C LEU A 213 7.79 3.74 8.58
N GLU A 214 7.74 4.63 7.60
CA GLU A 214 8.95 5.17 7.00
C GLU A 214 9.54 6.19 7.99
N PHE A 215 10.52 5.75 8.78
CA PHE A 215 11.02 6.51 9.90
C PHE A 215 12.26 7.35 9.49
N PRO A 216 12.30 8.67 9.76
CA PRO A 216 13.38 9.53 9.29
C PRO A 216 14.76 9.05 9.74
N GLY A 217 15.68 8.83 8.79
CA GLY A 217 17.05 8.37 9.07
C GLY A 217 17.20 6.88 9.36
N ILE A 218 16.11 6.11 9.38
CA ILE A 218 16.11 4.65 9.56
C ILE A 218 15.54 3.94 8.32
N GLY A 219 14.49 4.51 7.71
CA GLY A 219 13.70 3.89 6.65
C GLY A 219 12.52 3.10 7.22
N ASP A 220 11.99 2.15 6.44
CA ASP A 220 10.88 1.30 6.86
C ASP A 220 11.23 0.50 8.11
N CYS A 221 10.45 0.66 9.17
CA CYS A 221 10.63 -0.10 10.40
C CYS A 221 9.36 -0.15 11.24
N MET A 222 9.34 -1.07 12.22
CA MET A 222 8.37 -1.02 13.32
C MET A 222 9.09 -0.51 14.57
N VAL A 223 8.45 0.41 15.29
CA VAL A 223 9.01 1.01 16.50
C VAL A 223 8.09 0.70 17.67
N PRO A 224 8.44 -0.24 18.57
CA PRO A 224 7.62 -0.60 19.70
C PRO A 224 7.12 0.62 20.48
N CYS A 225 5.85 0.60 20.89
CA CYS A 225 5.13 1.68 21.58
C CYS A 225 4.74 2.87 20.68
N ILE A 226 5.62 3.33 19.77
CA ILE A 226 5.24 4.38 18.81
C ILE A 226 4.27 3.83 17.77
N ASP A 227 4.48 2.58 17.31
CA ASP A 227 3.60 1.87 16.39
C ASP A 227 2.21 1.55 16.96
N MET A 228 1.97 1.86 18.24
CA MET A 228 0.64 1.80 18.86
C MET A 228 -0.15 3.10 18.65
N ALA A 229 0.48 4.21 18.27
CA ALA A 229 -0.22 5.46 18.05
C ALA A 229 -1.15 5.38 16.83
N ASN A 230 -2.41 5.79 17.02
CA ASN A 230 -3.40 5.82 15.96
C ASN A 230 -3.15 6.94 14.94
N HIS A 231 -3.75 6.78 13.76
CA HIS A 231 -3.69 7.77 12.70
C HIS A 231 -4.58 8.98 12.99
N ALA A 232 -4.08 10.17 12.71
CA ALA A 232 -4.90 11.32 12.33
C ALA A 232 -4.19 12.18 11.29
N SER A 233 -4.96 12.75 10.37
CA SER A 233 -4.46 13.58 9.27
C SER A 233 -4.48 15.09 9.57
N GLY A 234 -3.61 15.84 8.88
CA GLY A 234 -3.60 17.31 8.89
C GLY A 234 -3.45 17.96 10.26
N ASP A 235 -4.39 18.82 10.65
CA ASP A 235 -4.37 19.48 11.95
C ASP A 235 -4.80 18.57 13.11
N ALA A 236 -5.33 17.38 12.84
CA ALA A 236 -5.61 16.42 13.92
C ALA A 236 -4.35 15.64 14.35
N THR A 237 -3.28 15.65 13.54
CA THR A 237 -1.99 15.03 13.89
C THR A 237 -1.36 15.71 15.10
N ALA A 238 -1.27 14.98 16.21
CA ALA A 238 -0.75 15.48 17.47
C ALA A 238 0.79 15.46 17.55
N ALA A 239 1.41 14.40 17.08
CA ALA A 239 2.83 14.15 17.24
C ALA A 239 3.54 13.83 15.92
N LEU A 240 4.85 14.10 15.91
CA LEU A 240 5.80 13.76 14.87
C LEU A 240 6.75 12.71 15.41
N TYR A 241 7.36 11.94 14.52
CA TYR A 241 8.39 10.98 14.89
C TYR A 241 9.71 11.28 14.19
N GLU A 242 10.80 11.23 14.96
CA GLU A 242 12.15 11.61 14.50
C GLU A 242 13.19 10.65 15.07
N THR A 243 14.38 10.65 14.48
CA THR A 243 15.52 9.89 15.01
C THR A 243 16.53 10.86 15.63
N ASP A 244 16.97 10.57 16.85
CA ASP A 244 18.01 11.36 17.51
C ASP A 244 19.42 11.06 16.96
N ARG A 245 20.42 11.75 17.51
CA ARG A 245 21.83 11.58 17.08
C ARG A 245 22.41 10.21 17.42
N ASP A 246 21.86 9.52 18.41
CA ASP A 246 22.32 8.21 18.86
C ASP A 246 21.61 7.06 18.11
N GLY A 247 20.59 7.40 17.32
CA GLY A 247 19.79 6.50 16.50
C GLY A 247 18.48 6.06 17.17
N ASN A 248 18.11 6.64 18.32
CA ASN A 248 16.88 6.30 19.03
C ASN A 248 15.68 6.94 18.33
N ALA A 249 14.55 6.26 18.38
CA ALA A 249 13.29 6.77 17.88
C ALA A 249 12.64 7.69 18.93
N LEU A 250 12.20 8.86 18.48
CA LEU A 250 11.53 9.86 19.29
C LEU A 250 10.08 10.02 18.83
N LEU A 251 9.17 10.23 19.79
CA LEU A 251 7.84 10.77 19.53
C LEU A 251 7.76 12.18 20.11
N LEU A 252 7.53 13.19 19.27
CA LEU A 252 7.57 14.61 19.63
C LEU A 252 6.19 15.23 19.49
N LEU A 253 5.74 15.99 20.48
CA LEU A 253 4.50 16.77 20.36
C LEU A 253 4.69 17.88 19.31
N ARG A 254 3.80 17.96 18.33
CA ARG A 254 3.88 18.97 17.26
C ARG A 254 3.65 20.37 17.81
N ASP A 255 4.35 21.36 17.25
CA ASP A 255 4.20 22.77 17.62
C ASP A 255 2.74 23.24 17.59
N GLY A 256 2.37 24.02 18.60
CA GLY A 256 1.01 24.56 18.75
C GLY A 256 -0.06 23.55 19.21
N LYS A 257 0.29 22.27 19.46
CA LYS A 257 -0.64 21.29 20.02
C LYS A 257 -0.71 21.35 21.54
N ASN A 258 -1.93 21.24 22.07
CA ASN A 258 -2.22 21.09 23.50
C ASN A 258 -3.13 19.89 23.67
N ILE A 259 -2.75 18.97 24.54
CA ILE A 259 -3.47 17.71 24.75
C ILE A 259 -3.83 17.61 26.23
N THR A 260 -5.11 17.45 26.52
CA THR A 260 -5.58 17.25 27.89
C THR A 260 -5.17 15.89 28.42
N GLN A 261 -5.09 15.74 29.74
CA GLN A 261 -4.95 14.43 30.35
C GLN A 261 -6.04 13.47 29.86
N GLY A 262 -5.65 12.24 29.52
CA GLY A 262 -6.53 11.24 28.92
C GLY A 262 -6.76 11.42 27.41
N GLY A 263 -6.23 12.49 26.81
CA GLY A 263 -6.30 12.71 25.37
C GLY A 263 -5.37 11.78 24.60
N GLU A 264 -5.78 11.45 23.38
CA GLU A 264 -5.02 10.59 22.47
C GLU A 264 -3.87 11.34 21.80
N ILE A 265 -2.73 10.67 21.65
CA ILE A 265 -1.59 11.12 20.85
C ILE A 265 -1.63 10.40 19.51
N THR A 266 -2.03 11.13 18.48
CA THR A 266 -2.11 10.64 17.09
C THR A 266 -0.87 11.00 16.28
N ILE A 267 -0.54 10.17 15.31
CA ILE A 267 0.51 10.42 14.30
C ILE A 267 -0.10 10.37 12.89
N THR A 268 0.60 10.92 11.90
CA THR A 268 0.19 10.72 10.50
C THR A 268 0.84 9.43 9.98
N TYR A 269 0.06 8.61 9.27
CA TYR A 269 0.58 7.50 8.49
C TYR A 269 0.87 7.95 7.04
N GLY A 270 0.64 9.23 6.72
CA GLY A 270 0.66 9.82 5.39
C GLY A 270 -0.70 10.43 5.03
N ASP A 271 -0.74 11.75 4.83
CA ASP A 271 -2.00 12.49 4.61
C ASP A 271 -2.62 12.26 3.23
N ASP A 272 -1.80 11.83 2.27
CA ASP A 272 -2.18 11.58 0.86
C ASP A 272 -2.79 10.18 0.63
N LYS A 273 -2.95 9.38 1.69
CA LYS A 273 -3.52 8.03 1.59
C LYS A 273 -5.01 8.06 1.29
N GLY A 274 -5.40 7.28 0.27
CA GLY A 274 -6.79 7.12 -0.15
C GLY A 274 -7.59 6.17 0.76
N ALA A 275 -8.91 6.18 0.61
CA ALA A 275 -9.81 5.33 1.40
C ALA A 275 -9.50 3.84 1.22
N CYS A 276 -9.19 3.43 -0.02
CA CYS A 276 -8.79 2.06 -0.32
C CYS A 276 -7.51 1.66 0.43
N GLU A 277 -6.47 2.51 0.42
CA GLU A 277 -5.21 2.25 1.12
C GLU A 277 -5.41 2.17 2.64
N ASN A 278 -6.27 3.02 3.22
CA ASN A 278 -6.57 3.00 4.65
C ASN A 278 -7.20 1.67 5.08
N ILE A 279 -8.19 1.17 4.34
CA ILE A 279 -8.79 -0.15 4.63
C ILE A 279 -7.79 -1.27 4.32
N PHE A 280 -7.09 -1.17 3.19
CA PHE A 280 -6.16 -2.19 2.75
C PHE A 280 -5.08 -2.41 3.81
N SER A 281 -4.31 -1.37 4.15
CA SER A 281 -3.13 -1.46 5.00
C SER A 281 -3.41 -1.43 6.50
N TYR A 282 -4.48 -0.75 6.93
CA TYR A 282 -4.75 -0.52 8.34
C TYR A 282 -6.10 -1.06 8.83
N GLY A 283 -7.00 -1.49 7.93
CA GLY A 283 -8.26 -2.11 8.31
C GLY A 283 -9.31 -1.15 8.87
N PHE A 284 -9.15 0.17 8.66
CA PHE A 284 -10.14 1.17 9.10
C PHE A 284 -10.29 2.32 8.09
N LEU A 285 -11.34 3.13 8.29
CA LEU A 285 -11.51 4.44 7.66
C LEU A 285 -11.70 5.49 8.74
N GLU A 286 -10.95 6.58 8.69
CA GLU A 286 -11.13 7.73 9.59
C GLU A 286 -12.59 8.22 9.51
N GLU A 287 -13.27 8.44 10.65
CA GLU A 287 -14.67 8.91 10.68
C GLU A 287 -14.85 10.25 9.95
N THR A 288 -13.82 11.09 9.96
CA THR A 288 -13.80 12.42 9.30
C THR A 288 -13.59 12.34 7.79
N MET A 289 -13.25 11.18 7.23
CA MET A 289 -13.00 11.03 5.80
C MET A 289 -14.30 11.17 4.99
N THR A 290 -14.38 12.22 4.18
CA THR A 290 -15.56 12.54 3.35
C THR A 290 -15.37 12.24 1.87
N THR A 291 -14.13 12.02 1.41
CA THR A 291 -13.83 11.69 0.01
C THR A 291 -12.88 10.48 -0.04
N ALA A 292 -12.82 9.79 -1.18
CA ALA A 292 -11.86 8.70 -1.36
C ALA A 292 -10.39 9.19 -1.43
N LYS A 293 -10.19 10.51 -1.61
CA LYS A 293 -8.92 11.24 -1.87
C LYS A 293 -8.17 10.81 -3.13
N VAL A 294 -7.94 9.51 -3.30
CA VAL A 294 -7.16 8.92 -4.38
C VAL A 294 -7.78 7.58 -4.78
N ILE A 295 -7.88 7.34 -6.08
CA ILE A 295 -8.30 6.08 -6.70
C ILE A 295 -7.31 5.72 -7.80
N PHE A 296 -6.90 4.46 -7.87
CA PHE A 296 -6.16 3.94 -9.02
C PHE A 296 -7.08 2.98 -9.80
N LEU A 297 -7.26 3.24 -11.10
CA LEU A 297 -7.98 2.35 -12.01
C LEU A 297 -7.01 1.71 -12.98
N ASP A 298 -7.10 0.39 -13.10
CA ASP A 298 -6.40 -0.37 -14.12
C ASP A 298 -6.88 0.01 -15.52
N LEU A 299 -5.98 -0.09 -16.49
CA LEU A 299 -6.25 0.22 -17.88
C LEU A 299 -5.57 -0.80 -18.78
N ASP A 300 -6.34 -1.36 -19.71
CA ASP A 300 -5.85 -2.28 -20.72
C ASP A 300 -5.57 -1.55 -22.05
N ILE A 301 -4.60 -2.07 -22.80
CA ILE A 301 -4.42 -1.70 -24.20
C ILE A 301 -5.49 -2.46 -25.01
N PRO A 302 -6.26 -1.78 -25.89
CA PRO A 302 -7.30 -2.39 -26.70
C PRO A 302 -6.81 -3.62 -27.48
N ASP A 303 -7.66 -4.66 -27.58
CA ASP A 303 -7.30 -5.92 -28.22
C ASP A 303 -7.06 -5.78 -29.74
N ASP A 304 -7.61 -4.74 -30.36
CA ASP A 304 -7.45 -4.39 -31.77
C ASP A 304 -6.23 -3.52 -32.07
N ASP A 305 -5.47 -3.10 -31.04
CA ASP A 305 -4.22 -2.35 -31.22
C ASP A 305 -3.09 -3.30 -31.72
N PRO A 306 -2.57 -3.11 -32.94
CA PRO A 306 -1.52 -3.97 -33.51
C PRO A 306 -0.20 -3.89 -32.73
N LEU A 307 0.06 -2.80 -32.01
CA LEU A 307 1.26 -2.58 -31.22
C LEU A 307 1.14 -3.09 -29.78
N ARG A 308 -0.02 -3.65 -29.38
CA ARG A 308 -0.29 -4.08 -28.00
C ARG A 308 0.81 -4.95 -27.37
N PRO A 309 1.32 -6.02 -28.01
CA PRO A 309 2.36 -6.85 -27.40
C PRO A 309 3.66 -6.07 -27.15
N ALA A 310 4.02 -5.15 -28.05
CA ALA A 310 5.22 -4.35 -27.91
C ALA A 310 5.06 -3.29 -26.81
N LYS A 311 3.93 -2.57 -26.78
CA LYS A 311 3.59 -1.61 -25.73
C LYS A 311 3.61 -2.24 -24.33
N MET A 312 3.00 -3.43 -24.16
CA MET A 312 3.03 -4.16 -22.89
C MET A 312 4.45 -4.57 -22.48
N TYR A 313 5.30 -4.95 -23.45
CA TYR A 313 6.66 -5.39 -23.18
C TYR A 313 7.58 -4.23 -22.75
N VAL A 314 7.45 -3.06 -23.38
CA VAL A 314 8.32 -1.90 -23.10
C VAL A 314 7.83 -1.02 -21.95
N SER A 315 6.56 -1.18 -21.54
CA SER A 315 6.00 -0.36 -20.47
C SER A 315 6.63 -0.71 -19.13
N THR A 316 7.21 0.30 -18.49
CA THR A 316 7.68 0.21 -17.10
C THR A 316 6.72 0.89 -16.12
N ALA A 317 5.70 1.59 -16.63
CA ALA A 317 4.68 2.27 -15.83
C ALA A 317 3.59 1.29 -15.37
N ALA A 318 2.93 1.62 -14.25
CA ALA A 318 1.77 0.86 -13.78
C ALA A 318 0.64 0.94 -14.83
N PRO A 319 0.01 -0.20 -15.20
CA PRO A 319 -0.98 -0.26 -16.28
C PRO A 319 -2.32 0.32 -15.83
N GLY A 320 -2.43 1.64 -15.81
CA GLY A 320 -3.58 2.34 -15.26
C GLY A 320 -3.37 3.84 -15.11
N PHE A 321 -4.27 4.47 -14.38
CA PHE A 321 -4.19 5.89 -14.05
C PHE A 321 -4.70 6.14 -12.65
N ARG A 322 -4.16 7.19 -12.04
CA ARG A 322 -4.58 7.67 -10.72
C ARG A 322 -5.51 8.86 -10.89
N LEU A 323 -6.65 8.81 -10.22
CA LEU A 323 -7.51 9.96 -9.95
C LEU A 323 -7.22 10.45 -8.54
N PHE A 324 -7.12 11.76 -8.36
CA PHE A 324 -6.87 12.36 -7.05
C PHE A 324 -7.57 13.71 -6.90
N GLU A 325 -7.88 14.08 -5.66
CA GLU A 325 -8.46 15.38 -5.34
C GLU A 325 -7.35 16.41 -5.09
N GLN A 326 -7.41 17.53 -5.79
CA GLN A 326 -6.52 18.67 -5.59
C GLN A 326 -7.34 19.97 -5.62
N ASN A 327 -7.24 20.78 -4.56
CA ASN A 327 -7.94 22.07 -4.44
C ASN A 327 -9.47 22.00 -4.70
N GLY A 328 -10.11 20.87 -4.36
CA GLY A 328 -11.54 20.63 -4.57
C GLY A 328 -11.92 20.21 -6.00
N ALA A 329 -10.96 20.07 -6.91
CA ALA A 329 -11.14 19.49 -8.24
C ALA A 329 -10.59 18.05 -8.28
N ILE A 330 -11.10 17.24 -9.21
CA ILE A 330 -10.53 15.93 -9.50
C ILE A 330 -9.53 16.07 -10.64
N GLU A 331 -8.31 15.62 -10.41
CA GLU A 331 -7.25 15.54 -11.41
C GLU A 331 -6.88 14.08 -11.66
N TRP A 332 -6.13 13.84 -12.73
CA TRP A 332 -5.64 12.52 -13.06
C TRP A 332 -4.17 12.56 -13.51
N GLU A 333 -3.45 11.47 -13.23
CA GLU A 333 -2.07 11.28 -13.66
C GLU A 333 -1.84 9.84 -14.17
N SER A 334 -1.06 9.72 -15.24
CA SER A 334 -0.58 8.44 -15.77
C SER A 334 0.49 8.67 -16.83
N ASP A 335 1.58 7.89 -16.76
CA ASP A 335 2.53 7.76 -17.87
C ASP A 335 2.08 6.69 -18.88
N TYR A 336 1.29 5.71 -18.42
CA TYR A 336 0.84 4.57 -19.22
C TYR A 336 -0.17 4.99 -20.28
N VAL A 337 -1.11 5.88 -19.95
CA VAL A 337 -2.17 6.34 -20.87
C VAL A 337 -1.61 6.88 -22.18
N TRP A 338 -0.50 7.62 -22.12
CA TRP A 338 0.14 8.19 -23.31
C TRP A 338 0.67 7.12 -24.26
N LEU A 339 1.17 6.00 -23.73
CA LEU A 339 1.56 4.86 -24.55
C LEU A 339 0.34 4.17 -25.18
N VAL A 340 -0.80 4.13 -24.47
CA VAL A 340 -2.02 3.49 -24.97
C VAL A 340 -2.61 4.28 -26.15
N VAL A 341 -2.68 5.61 -26.08
CA VAL A 341 -3.43 6.44 -27.04
C VAL A 341 -2.71 6.76 -28.36
N VAL A 342 -1.43 6.39 -28.46
CA VAL A 342 -0.58 6.65 -29.62
C VAL A 342 -0.45 5.39 -30.47
N ASN A 343 -0.66 5.53 -31.77
CA ASN A 343 -0.63 4.44 -32.75
C ASN A 343 0.60 4.52 -33.67
N GLU A 344 0.78 3.49 -34.50
CA GLU A 344 1.83 3.47 -35.52
C GLU A 344 1.75 4.66 -36.48
N GLU A 345 0.53 5.01 -36.89
CA GLU A 345 0.23 6.13 -37.80
C GLU A 345 0.63 7.49 -37.23
N ASP A 346 0.67 7.62 -35.90
CA ASP A 346 1.08 8.86 -35.23
C ASP A 346 2.63 8.99 -35.17
N GLY A 347 3.35 7.89 -35.41
CA GLY A 347 4.81 7.82 -35.43
C GLY A 347 5.44 6.95 -34.34
N LEU A 348 4.67 6.15 -33.60
CA LEU A 348 5.20 5.17 -32.64
C LEU A 348 5.63 3.89 -33.35
N ASP A 349 6.86 3.46 -33.16
CA ASP A 349 7.40 2.26 -33.80
C ASP A 349 8.26 1.43 -32.81
N PHE A 350 8.34 0.12 -33.04
CA PHE A 350 9.09 -0.83 -32.24
C PHE A 350 9.97 -1.71 -33.12
N LYS A 351 11.29 -1.60 -32.97
CA LYS A 351 12.26 -2.39 -33.73
C LYS A 351 13.03 -3.35 -32.81
N ILE A 352 13.24 -4.58 -33.27
CA ILE A 352 14.08 -5.55 -32.54
C ILE A 352 15.55 -5.27 -32.83
N ARG A 353 16.33 -4.99 -31.79
CA ARG A 353 17.78 -4.83 -31.87
C ARG A 353 18.47 -6.02 -31.24
N GLN A 354 19.49 -6.54 -31.92
CA GLN A 354 20.35 -7.58 -31.35
C GLN A 354 21.54 -6.90 -30.64
N THR A 355 21.71 -7.18 -29.36
CA THR A 355 22.80 -6.69 -28.53
C THR A 355 24.10 -7.43 -28.83
N MET A 356 25.24 -6.86 -28.40
CA MET A 356 26.58 -7.44 -28.62
C MET A 356 26.79 -8.81 -27.96
N ASP A 357 25.98 -9.14 -26.94
CA ASP A 357 25.95 -10.45 -26.28
C ASP A 357 24.97 -11.44 -26.94
N GLY A 358 24.35 -11.05 -28.06
CA GLY A 358 23.44 -11.88 -28.85
C GLY A 358 21.99 -11.90 -28.36
N LYS A 359 21.66 -11.16 -27.29
CA LYS A 359 20.27 -11.01 -26.83
C LYS A 359 19.48 -10.12 -27.79
N LYS A 360 18.15 -10.28 -27.78
CA LYS A 360 17.22 -9.46 -28.56
C LYS A 360 16.50 -8.54 -27.60
N GLU A 361 16.56 -7.25 -27.85
CA GLU A 361 15.84 -6.22 -27.10
C GLU A 361 14.91 -5.47 -28.04
N ILE A 362 13.72 -5.12 -27.57
CA ILE A 362 12.78 -4.28 -28.31
C ILE A 362 13.14 -2.82 -27.98
N GLN A 363 13.36 -2.02 -29.02
CA GLN A 363 13.67 -0.61 -28.92
C GLN A 363 12.50 0.21 -29.49
N SER A 364 12.02 1.16 -28.71
CA SER A 364 10.90 2.04 -29.04
C SER A 364 11.38 3.29 -29.78
N PHE A 365 10.60 3.79 -30.72
CA PHE A 365 10.88 5.00 -31.48
C PHE A 365 9.64 5.91 -31.54
N TRP A 366 9.88 7.22 -31.52
CA TRP A 366 8.90 8.27 -31.81
C TRP A 366 9.41 9.11 -32.99
N LYS A 367 8.73 9.04 -34.14
CA LYS A 367 9.10 9.76 -35.38
C LYS A 367 10.59 9.60 -35.73
N GLU A 368 11.07 8.36 -35.76
CA GLU A 368 12.47 7.95 -36.01
C GLU A 368 13.49 8.25 -34.89
N TRP A 369 13.10 8.91 -33.80
CA TRP A 369 13.97 9.13 -32.64
C TRP A 369 13.78 8.04 -31.59
N GLU A 370 14.87 7.60 -30.98
CA GLU A 370 14.80 6.62 -29.90
C GLU A 370 13.95 7.17 -28.74
N LEU A 371 12.97 6.38 -28.30
CA LEU A 371 12.00 6.76 -27.29
C LEU A 371 12.30 6.04 -25.97
N ASP A 372 12.51 6.84 -24.94
CA ASP A 372 12.32 6.43 -23.55
C ASP A 372 10.84 6.62 -23.19
N THR A 373 10.12 5.55 -22.88
CA THR A 373 8.66 5.56 -22.68
C THR A 373 8.23 6.52 -21.56
N VAL A 374 9.09 6.77 -20.57
CA VAL A 374 8.84 7.73 -19.48
C VAL A 374 8.80 9.18 -19.99
N LYS A 375 9.46 9.47 -21.11
CA LYS A 375 9.51 10.82 -21.70
C LYS A 375 8.48 11.04 -22.80
N LEU A 376 7.68 10.02 -23.11
CA LEU A 376 6.73 10.06 -24.23
C LEU A 376 5.80 11.27 -24.11
N ARG A 377 5.21 11.51 -22.93
CA ARG A 377 4.32 12.66 -22.71
C ARG A 377 4.94 13.99 -23.16
N GLY A 378 6.16 14.28 -22.74
CA GLY A 378 6.84 15.53 -23.09
C GLY A 378 7.06 15.67 -24.59
N GLN A 379 7.32 14.57 -25.30
CA GLN A 379 7.44 14.57 -26.76
C GLN A 379 6.08 14.77 -27.46
N LEU A 380 5.00 14.24 -26.88
CA LEU A 380 3.64 14.45 -27.40
C LEU A 380 3.17 15.89 -27.18
N GLU A 381 3.54 16.53 -26.07
CA GLU A 381 3.21 17.93 -25.75
C GLU A 381 3.82 18.93 -26.75
N GLU A 382 4.96 18.58 -27.36
CA GLU A 382 5.61 19.37 -28.40
C GLU A 382 5.01 19.12 -29.81
N ASP A 383 4.13 18.13 -29.95
CA ASP A 383 3.57 17.74 -31.24
C ASP A 383 2.43 18.66 -31.71
N ALA A 384 2.34 18.86 -33.02
CA ALA A 384 1.31 19.71 -33.62
C ALA A 384 -0.12 19.15 -33.41
N VAL A 385 -0.25 17.84 -33.19
CA VAL A 385 -1.54 17.18 -32.91
C VAL A 385 -1.76 16.83 -31.43
N TRP A 386 -1.07 17.52 -30.51
CA TRP A 386 -1.17 17.29 -29.06
C TRP A 386 -2.62 17.19 -28.56
N ASP A 387 -3.48 18.13 -28.97
CA ASP A 387 -4.89 18.16 -28.56
C ASP A 387 -5.66 16.89 -28.95
N VAL A 388 -5.25 16.21 -30.04
CA VAL A 388 -5.82 14.92 -30.45
C VAL A 388 -5.43 13.81 -29.48
N PHE A 389 -4.17 13.78 -29.03
CA PHE A 389 -3.73 12.81 -28.02
C PHE A 389 -4.42 13.06 -26.68
N GLN A 390 -4.59 14.33 -26.29
CA GLN A 390 -5.37 14.68 -25.10
C GLN A 390 -6.83 14.23 -25.22
N LEU A 391 -7.46 14.39 -26.39
CA LEU A 391 -8.83 13.95 -26.61
C LEU A 391 -8.96 12.42 -26.50
N ARG A 392 -8.06 11.67 -27.16
CA ARG A 392 -8.05 10.20 -27.09
C ARG A 392 -7.85 9.73 -25.64
N ALA A 393 -6.92 10.33 -24.90
CA ALA A 393 -6.72 10.05 -23.48
C ALA A 393 -7.98 10.34 -22.67
N THR A 394 -8.59 11.51 -22.83
CA THR A 394 -9.80 11.91 -22.10
C THR A 394 -10.95 10.93 -22.33
N VAL A 395 -11.17 10.52 -23.59
CA VAL A 395 -12.23 9.55 -23.95
C VAL A 395 -11.93 8.16 -23.37
N LEU A 396 -10.67 7.71 -23.44
CA LEU A 396 -10.25 6.43 -22.86
C LEU A 396 -10.50 6.37 -21.35
N LEU A 397 -10.11 7.43 -20.65
CA LEU A 397 -10.33 7.56 -19.20
C LEU A 397 -11.81 7.63 -18.86
N GLN A 398 -12.60 8.42 -19.61
CA GLN A 398 -14.05 8.52 -19.45
C GLN A 398 -14.72 7.14 -19.54
N ASN A 399 -14.44 6.38 -20.60
CA ASN A 399 -15.01 5.05 -20.79
C ASN A 399 -14.66 4.11 -19.62
N ARG A 400 -13.42 4.18 -19.12
CA ARG A 400 -12.98 3.35 -18.00
C ARG A 400 -13.63 3.76 -16.68
N VAL A 401 -13.82 5.06 -16.44
CA VAL A 401 -14.54 5.59 -15.26
C VAL A 401 -16.01 5.17 -15.31
N ASP A 402 -16.68 5.31 -16.45
CA ASP A 402 -18.07 4.89 -16.64
C ASP A 402 -18.25 3.39 -16.35
N ALA A 403 -17.37 2.54 -16.90
CA ALA A 403 -17.39 1.11 -16.63
C ALA A 403 -17.22 0.79 -15.12
N GLN A 404 -16.39 1.56 -14.41
CA GLN A 404 -16.24 1.42 -12.97
C GLN A 404 -17.52 1.78 -12.21
N ILE A 405 -18.16 2.89 -12.59
CA ILE A 405 -19.41 3.37 -11.99
C ILE A 405 -20.51 2.32 -12.17
N GLU A 406 -20.67 1.79 -13.38
CA GLU A 406 -21.67 0.74 -13.67
C GLU A 406 -21.41 -0.52 -12.84
N THR A 407 -20.15 -0.91 -12.68
CA THR A 407 -19.78 -2.08 -11.85
C THR A 407 -20.12 -1.83 -10.36
N LEU A 408 -19.83 -0.64 -9.84
CA LEU A 408 -20.16 -0.25 -8.46
C LEU A 408 -21.68 -0.19 -8.22
N LYS A 409 -22.44 0.37 -9.16
CA LYS A 409 -23.91 0.44 -9.09
C LYS A 409 -24.53 -0.95 -9.23
N GLY A 410 -23.98 -1.80 -10.10
CA GLY A 410 -24.42 -3.18 -10.25
C GLY A 410 -24.21 -4.04 -8.99
N SER A 411 -23.21 -3.72 -8.18
CA SER A 411 -22.96 -4.40 -6.89
C SER A 411 -23.72 -3.77 -5.70
N ALA A 412 -24.43 -2.66 -5.91
CA ALA A 412 -25.25 -2.00 -4.89
C ALA A 412 -26.53 -2.80 -4.63
N GLY A 413 -26.44 -3.86 -3.84
CA GLY A 413 -27.56 -4.73 -3.52
C GLY A 413 -27.20 -6.09 -2.93
N THR A 414 -25.90 -6.37 -2.75
CA THR A 414 -25.44 -7.56 -2.03
C THR A 414 -26.15 -7.65 -0.68
N LYS A 415 -26.81 -8.77 -0.40
CA LYS A 415 -27.55 -8.93 0.85
C LYS A 415 -26.56 -9.21 1.96
N ARG A 416 -26.76 -8.54 3.10
CA ARG A 416 -26.03 -8.87 4.33
C ARG A 416 -26.38 -10.28 4.77
N GLU A 417 -25.38 -11.15 4.83
CA GLU A 417 -25.51 -12.48 5.40
C GLU A 417 -25.19 -12.46 6.90
N ALA A 418 -25.76 -13.40 7.66
CA ALA A 418 -25.58 -13.46 9.11
C ALA A 418 -24.14 -13.81 9.54
N THR A 419 -23.33 -14.36 8.64
CA THR A 419 -21.93 -14.75 8.85
C THR A 419 -20.96 -13.59 8.69
N MET A 420 -21.39 -12.48 8.06
CA MET A 420 -20.54 -11.32 7.79
C MET A 420 -20.35 -10.47 9.05
N ARG A 421 -19.12 -10.03 9.30
CA ARG A 421 -18.82 -9.09 10.38
C ARG A 421 -19.32 -7.68 10.05
N ASP A 422 -19.89 -7.01 11.04
CA ASP A 422 -20.40 -5.64 10.93
C ASP A 422 -19.33 -4.66 10.43
N VAL A 423 -18.10 -4.79 10.93
CA VAL A 423 -16.98 -3.93 10.53
C VAL A 423 -16.68 -4.07 9.03
N ALA A 424 -16.61 -5.29 8.50
CA ALA A 424 -16.35 -5.52 7.09
C ALA A 424 -17.46 -4.92 6.21
N TRP A 425 -18.72 -5.10 6.63
CA TRP A 425 -19.88 -4.51 5.97
C TRP A 425 -19.81 -2.99 5.93
N THR A 426 -19.62 -2.33 7.08
CA THR A 426 -19.57 -0.88 7.18
C THR A 426 -18.40 -0.29 6.38
N LEU A 427 -17.22 -0.92 6.42
CA LEU A 427 -16.08 -0.46 5.63
C LEU A 427 -16.33 -0.60 4.13
N ALA A 428 -16.90 -1.72 3.67
CA ALA A 428 -17.21 -1.94 2.26
C ALA A 428 -18.28 -0.97 1.74
N GLU A 429 -19.37 -0.74 2.48
CA GLU A 429 -20.39 0.25 2.12
C GLU A 429 -19.82 1.66 2.05
N ARG A 430 -19.03 2.05 3.05
CA ARG A 430 -18.43 3.38 3.10
C ARG A 430 -17.43 3.58 1.97
N LEU A 431 -16.57 2.61 1.70
CA LEU A 431 -15.64 2.67 0.57
C LEU A 431 -16.38 2.83 -0.75
N ARG A 432 -17.41 2.02 -1.01
CA ARG A 432 -18.23 2.10 -2.22
C ARG A 432 -18.81 3.50 -2.40
N SER A 433 -19.35 4.08 -1.34
CA SER A 433 -19.94 5.43 -1.39
C SER A 433 -18.88 6.50 -1.71
N LEU A 434 -17.71 6.43 -1.08
CA LEU A 434 -16.62 7.39 -1.30
C LEU A 434 -16.03 7.27 -2.72
N GLU A 435 -15.85 6.04 -3.21
CA GLU A 435 -15.34 5.81 -4.56
C GLU A 435 -16.34 6.25 -5.63
N LEU A 436 -17.64 5.93 -5.44
CA LEU A 436 -18.68 6.31 -6.38
C LEU A 436 -18.79 7.84 -6.53
N ASP A 437 -18.82 8.58 -5.42
CA ASP A 437 -18.84 10.06 -5.45
C ASP A 437 -17.65 10.63 -6.21
N MET A 438 -16.45 10.13 -5.93
CA MET A 438 -15.23 10.58 -6.59
C MET A 438 -15.24 10.28 -8.09
N LEU A 439 -15.73 9.10 -8.51
CA LEU A 439 -15.84 8.72 -9.91
C LEU A 439 -16.88 9.56 -10.66
N GLU A 440 -18.02 9.87 -10.06
CA GLU A 440 -19.04 10.73 -10.66
C GLU A 440 -18.52 12.17 -10.85
N ARG A 441 -17.74 12.70 -9.89
CA ARG A 441 -17.04 13.99 -10.04
C ARG A 441 -15.94 13.94 -11.09
N ALA A 442 -15.19 12.84 -11.17
CA ALA A 442 -14.17 12.63 -12.19
C ALA A 442 -14.79 12.65 -13.59
N LEU A 443 -15.90 11.94 -13.77
CA LEU A 443 -16.63 11.88 -15.05
C LEU A 443 -17.07 13.27 -15.51
N SER A 444 -17.67 14.06 -14.62
CA SER A 444 -18.07 15.45 -14.93
C SER A 444 -16.88 16.34 -15.34
N THR A 445 -15.71 16.11 -14.73
CA THR A 445 -14.48 16.82 -15.07
C THR A 445 -13.97 16.41 -16.46
N LEU A 446 -13.96 15.11 -16.76
CA LEU A 446 -13.56 14.57 -18.06
C LEU A 446 -14.51 15.01 -19.18
N ASP A 447 -15.82 15.08 -18.93
CA ASP A 447 -16.80 15.63 -19.86
C ASP A 447 -16.48 17.09 -20.24
N SER A 448 -16.14 17.88 -19.23
CA SER A 448 -15.76 19.28 -19.43
C SER A 448 -14.45 19.42 -20.20
N GLN A 449 -13.47 18.54 -19.96
CA GLN A 449 -12.21 18.50 -20.72
C GLN A 449 -12.45 18.10 -22.17
N LYS A 450 -13.25 17.06 -22.40
CA LYS A 450 -13.63 16.57 -23.73
C LYS A 450 -14.34 17.65 -24.55
N ALA A 451 -15.31 18.35 -23.96
CA ALA A 451 -16.02 19.44 -24.64
C ALA A 451 -15.06 20.56 -25.09
N LYS A 452 -14.12 20.96 -24.22
CA LYS A 452 -13.10 21.97 -24.57
C LYS A 452 -12.17 21.50 -25.69
N LEU A 453 -11.80 20.22 -25.69
CA LEU A 453 -10.92 19.65 -26.73
C LEU A 453 -11.65 19.53 -28.08
N LEU A 454 -12.95 19.22 -28.08
CA LEU A 454 -13.75 19.20 -29.31
C LEU A 454 -13.90 20.58 -29.95
N ASP A 455 -13.79 21.66 -29.18
CA ASP A 455 -13.75 23.04 -29.69
C ASP A 455 -12.36 23.46 -30.20
N SER A 456 -11.32 22.62 -30.05
CA SER A 456 -9.98 22.91 -30.55
C SER A 456 -9.93 22.82 -32.07
N LYS A 457 -9.36 23.85 -32.71
CA LYS A 457 -9.12 23.85 -34.16
C LYS A 457 -8.31 22.65 -34.64
N VAL A 458 -7.33 22.21 -33.84
CA VAL A 458 -6.49 21.06 -34.18
C VAL A 458 -7.34 19.79 -34.27
N VAL A 459 -8.26 19.61 -33.31
CA VAL A 459 -9.18 18.46 -33.26
C VAL A 459 -10.21 18.54 -34.38
N ILE A 460 -10.84 19.70 -34.59
CA ILE A 460 -11.84 19.90 -35.65
C ILE A 460 -11.24 19.59 -37.02
N HIS A 461 -10.03 20.11 -37.29
CA HIS A 461 -9.29 19.83 -38.51
C HIS A 461 -8.95 18.35 -38.66
N TYR A 462 -8.41 17.73 -37.61
CA TYR A 462 -8.06 16.30 -37.61
C TYR A 462 -9.26 15.39 -37.87
N LEU A 463 -10.43 15.73 -37.35
CA LEU A 463 -11.67 14.98 -37.55
C LEU A 463 -12.37 15.29 -38.89
N GLY A 464 -11.86 16.23 -39.69
CA GLY A 464 -12.50 16.65 -40.95
C GLY A 464 -13.85 17.35 -40.75
N LEU A 465 -14.03 18.03 -39.61
CA LEU A 465 -15.25 18.75 -39.25
C LEU A 465 -15.21 20.23 -39.63
N ASP A 466 -14.05 20.72 -40.08
CA ASP A 466 -13.95 21.99 -40.78
C ASP A 466 -14.70 21.84 -42.10
N GLY A 467 -15.85 22.50 -42.21
CA GLY A 467 -16.65 22.50 -43.43
C GLY A 467 -15.94 23.24 -44.56
N GLU A 468 -14.97 22.59 -45.19
CA GLU A 468 -14.66 22.79 -46.60
C GLU A 468 -15.38 21.68 -47.35
N ALA A 469 -16.57 22.03 -47.86
CA ALA A 469 -16.98 21.50 -49.14
C ALA A 469 -15.83 21.79 -50.11
N GLU A 470 -15.07 20.76 -50.47
CA GLU A 470 -14.41 20.75 -51.77
C GLU A 470 -15.53 20.82 -52.82
N ASP A 471 -15.97 22.05 -53.13
CA ASP A 471 -16.47 22.40 -54.45
C ASP A 471 -15.29 22.22 -55.41
N ASP A 472 -15.03 20.97 -55.79
CA ASP A 472 -14.38 20.64 -57.05
C ASP A 472 -15.42 20.83 -58.17
N GLU A 473 -15.81 22.10 -58.40
CA GLU A 473 -16.37 22.54 -59.68
C GLU A 473 -15.44 23.58 -60.31
N GLU A 474 -15.14 23.32 -61.59
CA GLU A 474 -14.43 24.11 -62.61
C GLU A 474 -12.89 23.89 -62.66
N ASP A 475 -12.35 23.26 -63.71
CA ASP A 475 -12.55 23.66 -65.11
C ASP A 475 -12.35 22.51 -66.12
N PHE A 476 -13.33 22.35 -67.00
CA PHE A 476 -13.20 21.65 -68.28
C PHE A 476 -12.42 22.54 -69.26
N SER A 477 -11.16 22.23 -69.55
CA SER A 477 -10.58 22.47 -70.89
C SER A 477 -9.41 21.55 -71.24
#